data_AF-A0A3B8QBJ6-F1
#
_entry.id   AF-A0A3B8QBJ6-F1
#
_cell.length_a   1.000
_cell.length_b   1.000
_cell.length_c   1.000
_cell.angle_alpha   90.00
_cell.angle_beta   90.00
_cell.angle_gamma   90.00
#
_symmetry.space_group_name_H-M   'P 1'
#
loop_
_entity.id
_entity.type
_entity.pdbx_description
1 polymer ?
#
loop_
_entity_poly.entity_id
_entity_poly.type
_entity_poly.pdbx_seq_one_letter_code
_entity_poly.pdbx_strand_id
1 'polypeptide(L)'
;MVARRLLWLRRAVGAGFVFGALALAVGAHPAVAQGLTYSSGQSVSPSFEGWGSNPDGSFNLMFGYMNRNWGERPDVPVGDDNMFSPGPADRGQPTHFLPRRNRFVFVVRVPADFGEQELAWTVRANGVEKVAYGTLRPDYFVDNMVIMSETGTLGPGSSNAALRAHTAPVVELEMNTEIDAQVGQPVTLSARVTDDGLPRRSGGGLFGGGGGLPVTDDGTLNLNRALRPPSRITVQKVNGLHMTWHIYRAPVAGGASFNPAQIATWEDTRPYSNSPWASSWVAPDLPEDDRWVTEVTFHQPGTYVLQGRADDGGLFTDSRVTVRVSRPVL
;
A
#
# COMPACT_ATOMS: atom_id res chain seq x y z
N MET A 1 -68.94 39.19 -1.37
CA MET A 1 -69.67 38.65 -0.19
C MET A 1 -70.13 37.24 -0.59
N VAL A 2 -69.30 36.22 -0.35
CA VAL A 2 -69.47 35.16 0.69
C VAL A 2 -70.75 34.34 0.42
N ALA A 3 -70.81 33.00 0.37
CA ALA A 3 -69.91 31.90 0.73
C ALA A 3 -70.37 30.64 -0.04
N ARG A 4 -69.56 29.57 0.00
CA ARG A 4 -69.89 28.27 -0.57
C ARG A 4 -69.42 27.13 0.35
N ARG A 5 -70.18 26.02 0.30
CA ARG A 5 -69.85 24.61 0.67
C ARG A 5 -70.23 24.21 2.12
N LEU A 6 -71.17 23.30 2.42
CA LEU A 6 -71.59 21.99 1.84
C LEU A 6 -70.42 20.96 1.88
N LEU A 7 -70.48 19.71 2.37
CA LEU A 7 -71.55 18.75 2.66
C LEU A 7 -70.85 17.47 3.27
N TRP A 8 -71.35 16.92 4.39
CA TRP A 8 -71.53 15.48 4.76
C TRP A 8 -70.51 14.56 5.48
N LEU A 9 -71.16 13.75 6.32
CA LEU A 9 -70.84 12.65 7.25
C LEU A 9 -70.11 11.42 6.65
N ARG A 10 -69.42 10.67 7.54
CA ARG A 10 -69.71 9.25 7.82
C ARG A 10 -69.06 8.73 9.12
N ARG A 11 -69.79 7.81 9.77
CA ARG A 11 -69.63 7.25 11.13
C ARG A 11 -68.45 6.26 11.26
N ALA A 12 -67.89 6.12 12.47
CA ALA A 12 -67.51 4.81 13.04
C ALA A 12 -67.39 4.88 14.57
N VAL A 13 -67.83 3.80 15.21
CA VAL A 13 -68.06 3.57 16.65
C VAL A 13 -66.74 3.31 17.38
N GLY A 14 -66.64 3.81 18.62
CA GLY A 14 -65.49 3.66 19.50
C GLY A 14 -65.39 2.27 20.15
N ALA A 15 -64.14 1.82 20.32
CA ALA A 15 -63.77 0.76 21.25
C ALA A 15 -62.50 1.24 21.97
N GLY A 16 -62.59 1.40 23.29
CA GLY A 16 -61.45 1.74 24.14
C GLY A 16 -60.50 0.56 24.27
N PHE A 17 -59.20 0.83 24.23
CA PHE A 17 -58.16 -0.12 24.61
C PHE A 17 -57.15 0.53 25.56
N VAL A 18 -57.04 -0.16 26.70
CA VAL A 18 -56.08 -0.15 27.81
C VAL A 18 -54.70 0.44 27.51
N PHE A 19 -54.26 1.35 28.39
CA PHE A 19 -52.89 1.86 28.50
C PHE A 19 -51.90 0.73 28.82
N GLY A 20 -50.99 0.43 27.89
CA GLY A 20 -49.77 -0.34 28.14
C GLY A 20 -48.56 0.50 27.76
N ALA A 21 -47.91 1.12 28.74
CA ALA A 21 -46.64 1.82 28.54
C ALA A 21 -45.53 0.79 28.33
N LEU A 22 -45.25 0.44 27.07
CA LEU A 22 -44.08 -0.35 26.71
C LEU A 22 -42.86 0.59 26.73
N ALA A 23 -42.13 0.58 27.85
CA ALA A 23 -40.82 1.20 27.91
C ALA A 23 -39.85 0.42 27.01
N LEU A 24 -39.64 0.93 25.79
CA LEU A 24 -38.51 0.55 24.96
C LEU A 24 -37.23 1.04 25.65
N ALA A 25 -36.68 0.22 26.53
CA ALA A 25 -35.29 0.33 26.93
C ALA A 25 -34.45 0.00 25.69
N VAL A 26 -34.20 1.01 24.86
CA VAL A 26 -33.10 0.98 23.90
C VAL A 26 -31.85 0.94 24.75
N GLY A 27 -31.37 -0.27 25.04
CA GLY A 27 -30.03 -0.48 25.51
C GLY A 27 -29.13 0.17 24.46
N ALA A 28 -28.50 1.29 24.84
CA ALA A 28 -27.33 1.77 24.13
C ALA A 28 -26.27 0.69 24.31
N HIS A 29 -26.30 -0.33 23.46
CA HIS A 29 -25.10 -1.11 23.22
C HIS A 29 -24.11 -0.10 22.64
N PRO A 30 -23.00 0.21 23.32
CA PRO A 30 -21.90 0.83 22.60
C PRO A 30 -21.62 -0.13 21.46
N ALA A 31 -21.85 0.31 20.23
CA ALA A 31 -21.29 -0.35 19.07
C ALA A 31 -19.78 -0.25 19.26
N VAL A 32 -19.18 -1.22 19.94
CA VAL A 32 -17.74 -1.45 19.95
C VAL A 32 -17.41 -2.07 18.59
N ALA A 33 -17.67 -1.33 17.52
CA ALA A 33 -16.89 -1.45 16.30
C ALA A 33 -15.63 -0.60 16.48
N GLN A 34 -14.90 -0.80 17.59
CA GLN A 34 -13.52 -0.35 17.66
C GLN A 34 -12.76 -1.32 16.78
N GLY A 35 -12.28 -0.84 15.63
CA GLY A 35 -11.55 -1.64 14.66
C GLY A 35 -10.47 -2.43 15.36
N LEU A 36 -10.66 -3.75 15.44
CA LEU A 36 -9.71 -4.64 16.10
C LEU A 36 -8.36 -4.51 15.37
N THR A 37 -7.37 -3.92 16.03
CA THR A 37 -6.00 -3.83 15.52
C THR A 37 -5.29 -5.14 15.83
N TYR A 38 -5.28 -6.05 14.87
CA TYR A 38 -4.59 -7.33 15.01
C TYR A 38 -3.10 -7.17 14.68
N SER A 39 -2.23 -7.51 15.64
CA SER A 39 -0.79 -7.58 15.39
C SER A 39 -0.42 -8.76 14.48
N SER A 40 -1.13 -9.89 14.60
CA SER A 40 -0.87 -11.14 13.88
C SER A 40 -2.13 -12.02 13.74
N GLY A 41 -2.01 -13.11 12.97
CA GLY A 41 -2.99 -14.19 12.83
C GLY A 41 -4.13 -13.90 11.85
N GLN A 42 -4.11 -12.76 11.17
CA GLN A 42 -5.11 -12.39 10.17
C GLN A 42 -4.68 -12.78 8.75
N SER A 43 -5.65 -12.77 7.85
CA SER A 43 -5.45 -13.09 6.43
C SER A 43 -4.72 -12.01 5.64
N VAL A 44 -4.14 -12.42 4.53
CA VAL A 44 -3.69 -11.56 3.43
C VAL A 44 -4.75 -11.60 2.34
N SER A 45 -5.20 -10.43 1.87
CA SER A 45 -6.09 -10.34 0.71
C SER A 45 -5.32 -9.84 -0.49
N PRO A 46 -5.11 -10.66 -1.54
CA PRO A 46 -4.62 -10.15 -2.81
C PRO A 46 -5.65 -9.16 -3.38
N SER A 47 -5.16 -8.27 -4.22
CA SER A 47 -5.95 -7.22 -4.85
C SER A 47 -5.50 -7.08 -6.30
N PHE A 48 -6.48 -7.05 -7.19
CA PHE A 48 -6.26 -6.55 -8.54
C PHE A 48 -6.38 -5.04 -8.47
N GLU A 49 -5.33 -4.32 -8.86
CA GLU A 49 -5.28 -2.86 -8.81
C GLU A 49 -5.72 -2.23 -10.13
N GLY A 50 -5.75 -3.02 -11.20
CA GLY A 50 -6.18 -2.60 -12.53
C GLY A 50 -5.21 -3.06 -13.62
N TRP A 51 -5.37 -2.51 -14.83
CA TRP A 51 -4.56 -2.86 -15.99
C TRP A 51 -4.10 -1.64 -16.78
N GLY A 52 -2.99 -1.79 -17.51
CA GLY A 52 -2.48 -0.79 -18.45
C GLY A 52 -2.04 -1.44 -19.76
N SER A 53 -2.03 -0.66 -20.85
CA SER A 53 -1.63 -1.10 -22.18
C SER A 53 -0.14 -0.86 -22.45
N ASN A 54 0.49 -1.76 -23.20
CA ASN A 54 1.86 -1.62 -23.70
C ASN A 54 1.87 -1.25 -25.21
N PRO A 55 2.95 -0.63 -25.72
CA PRO A 55 3.06 -0.26 -27.15
C PRO A 55 2.97 -1.43 -28.14
N ASP A 56 3.32 -2.65 -27.71
CA ASP A 56 3.24 -3.87 -28.53
C ASP A 56 1.84 -4.53 -28.52
N GLY A 57 0.84 -3.86 -27.92
CA GLY A 57 -0.53 -4.35 -27.82
C GLY A 57 -0.78 -5.33 -26.67
N SER A 58 0.26 -5.76 -25.95
CA SER A 58 0.09 -6.54 -24.72
C SER A 58 -0.39 -5.65 -23.56
N PHE A 59 -0.76 -6.27 -22.44
CA PHE A 59 -1.25 -5.55 -21.26
C PHE A 59 -0.46 -5.94 -20.01
N ASN A 60 -0.39 -5.02 -19.05
CA ASN A 60 0.12 -5.29 -17.71
C ASN A 60 -1.07 -5.34 -16.75
N LEU A 61 -1.27 -6.46 -16.06
CA LEU A 61 -2.19 -6.58 -14.95
C LEU A 61 -1.44 -6.24 -13.65
N MET A 62 -1.88 -5.19 -12.95
CA MET A 62 -1.26 -4.75 -11.70
C MET A 62 -1.90 -5.40 -10.49
N PHE A 63 -1.07 -5.89 -9.58
CA PHE A 63 -1.52 -6.55 -8.36
C PHE A 63 -0.88 -5.93 -7.12
N GLY A 64 -1.64 -5.92 -6.03
CA GLY A 64 -1.21 -5.54 -4.69
C GLY A 64 -1.94 -6.41 -3.67
N TYR A 65 -1.87 -6.04 -2.40
CA TYR A 65 -2.55 -6.80 -1.35
C TYR A 65 -2.84 -5.95 -0.11
N MET A 66 -3.71 -6.45 0.75
CA MET A 66 -3.90 -6.00 2.12
C MET A 66 -3.51 -7.14 3.06
N ASN A 67 -2.37 -6.99 3.75
CA ASN A 67 -2.07 -7.80 4.92
C ASN A 67 -2.83 -7.19 6.11
N ARG A 68 -3.81 -7.93 6.65
CA ARG A 68 -4.64 -7.41 7.74
C ARG A 68 -3.89 -7.28 9.07
N ASN A 69 -2.66 -7.78 9.15
CA ASN A 69 -1.81 -7.70 10.32
C ASN A 69 -1.02 -6.38 10.36
N TRP A 70 -0.76 -5.89 11.57
CA TRP A 70 0.08 -4.71 11.82
C TRP A 70 1.54 -5.03 12.11
N GLY A 71 1.86 -6.27 12.50
CA GLY A 71 3.23 -6.71 12.83
C GLY A 71 3.67 -7.96 12.08
N GLU A 72 2.79 -8.95 11.94
CA GLU A 72 3.11 -10.18 11.23
C GLU A 72 3.35 -9.95 9.73
N ARG A 73 4.41 -10.58 9.24
CA ARG A 73 4.80 -10.61 7.83
C ARG A 73 4.86 -12.06 7.35
N PRO A 74 3.73 -12.65 6.92
CA PRO A 74 3.70 -14.06 6.54
C PRO A 74 4.61 -14.34 5.35
N ASP A 75 5.34 -15.45 5.43
CA ASP A 75 6.02 -16.05 4.28
C ASP A 75 5.10 -17.12 3.68
N VAL A 76 4.62 -16.89 2.46
CA VAL A 76 3.81 -17.87 1.72
C VAL A 76 4.51 -18.17 0.39
N PRO A 77 5.29 -19.27 0.32
CA PRO A 77 5.99 -19.68 -0.89
C PRO A 77 5.02 -19.90 -2.05
N VAL A 78 5.51 -19.75 -3.29
CA VAL A 78 4.72 -20.09 -4.47
C VAL A 78 4.34 -21.58 -4.42
N GLY A 79 3.05 -21.86 -4.62
CA GLY A 79 2.46 -23.19 -4.48
C GLY A 79 0.95 -23.07 -4.27
N ASP A 80 0.31 -24.12 -3.76
CA ASP A 80 -1.15 -24.17 -3.60
C ASP A 80 -1.73 -23.03 -2.75
N ASP A 81 -0.93 -22.48 -1.84
CA ASP A 81 -1.30 -21.36 -0.96
C ASP A 81 -0.91 -19.99 -1.54
N ASN A 82 -0.18 -19.91 -2.65
CA ASN A 82 0.18 -18.65 -3.32
C ASN A 82 0.44 -18.89 -4.81
N MET A 83 -0.61 -18.86 -5.61
CA MET A 83 -0.52 -19.21 -7.02
C MET A 83 -1.43 -18.40 -7.93
N PHE A 84 -1.04 -18.38 -9.19
CA PHE A 84 -1.88 -17.94 -10.29
C PHE A 84 -2.56 -19.09 -11.02
N SER A 85 -3.76 -18.82 -11.54
CA SER A 85 -4.44 -19.66 -12.53
C SER A 85 -5.28 -18.79 -13.48
N PRO A 86 -5.44 -19.18 -14.76
CA PRO A 86 -4.85 -20.34 -15.43
C PRO A 86 -3.36 -20.16 -15.77
N GLY A 87 -2.71 -21.25 -16.19
CA GLY A 87 -1.30 -21.27 -16.59
C GLY A 87 -0.34 -21.50 -15.42
N PRO A 88 0.92 -21.01 -15.51
CA PRO A 88 1.91 -21.22 -14.46
C PRO A 88 1.49 -20.60 -13.12
N ALA A 89 1.71 -21.35 -12.04
CA ALA A 89 1.46 -20.88 -10.68
C ALA A 89 2.36 -19.69 -10.29
N ASP A 90 3.63 -19.72 -10.70
CA ASP A 90 4.56 -18.61 -10.53
C ASP A 90 4.45 -17.62 -11.71
N ARG A 91 4.07 -16.38 -11.41
CA ARG A 91 4.12 -15.26 -12.36
C ARG A 91 4.82 -14.03 -11.76
N GLY A 92 5.69 -14.27 -10.79
CA GLY A 92 6.47 -13.22 -10.16
C GLY A 92 5.84 -12.60 -8.91
N GLN A 93 4.77 -13.16 -8.34
CA GLN A 93 4.14 -12.68 -7.09
C GLN A 93 5.10 -12.66 -5.88
N PRO A 94 4.86 -11.80 -4.85
CA PRO A 94 5.67 -11.83 -3.64
C PRO A 94 5.45 -13.14 -2.86
N THR A 95 6.45 -13.53 -2.08
CA THR A 95 6.30 -14.61 -1.07
C THR A 95 6.44 -14.08 0.36
N HIS A 96 6.91 -12.85 0.54
CA HIS A 96 6.99 -12.18 1.84
C HIS A 96 5.98 -11.03 1.89
N PHE A 97 4.96 -11.14 2.73
CA PHE A 97 3.85 -10.18 2.76
C PHE A 97 4.04 -9.13 3.86
N LEU A 98 4.44 -7.91 3.47
CA LEU A 98 4.59 -6.78 4.38
C LEU A 98 3.24 -6.37 5.00
N PRO A 99 3.23 -5.64 6.13
CA PRO A 99 1.99 -5.28 6.81
C PRO A 99 1.08 -4.39 5.95
N ARG A 100 -0.21 -4.33 6.31
CA ARG A 100 -1.19 -3.35 5.79
C ARG A 100 -1.33 -3.33 4.26
N ARG A 101 -1.72 -2.18 3.71
CA ARG A 101 -2.04 -2.00 2.30
C ARG A 101 -0.75 -1.78 1.50
N ASN A 102 -0.49 -2.69 0.58
CA ASN A 102 0.60 -2.64 -0.38
C ASN A 102 -0.04 -2.53 -1.77
N ARG A 103 -0.01 -1.34 -2.38
CA ARG A 103 -0.61 -1.09 -3.70
C ARG A 103 0.44 -1.28 -4.78
N PHE A 104 -0.02 -1.72 -5.96
CA PHE A 104 0.78 -1.80 -7.18
C PHE A 104 2.17 -2.44 -6.94
N VAL A 105 2.18 -3.64 -6.34
CA VAL A 105 3.39 -4.32 -5.86
C VAL A 105 4.14 -5.00 -7.00
N PHE A 106 3.41 -5.54 -7.97
CA PHE A 106 3.97 -6.16 -9.16
C PHE A 106 2.99 -6.18 -10.30
N VAL A 107 3.52 -6.47 -11.49
CA VAL A 107 2.76 -6.58 -12.73
C VAL A 107 2.91 -7.97 -13.32
N VAL A 108 1.84 -8.47 -13.92
CA VAL A 108 1.86 -9.66 -14.77
C VAL A 108 1.52 -9.23 -16.18
N ARG A 109 2.46 -9.44 -17.12
CA ARG A 109 2.21 -9.18 -18.54
C ARG A 109 1.32 -10.26 -19.13
N VAL A 110 0.28 -9.88 -19.83
CA VAL A 110 -0.63 -10.76 -20.58
C VAL A 110 -0.65 -10.37 -22.06
N PRO A 111 -0.85 -11.33 -22.98
CA PRO A 111 -0.73 -11.07 -24.41
C PRO A 111 -1.88 -10.20 -24.96
N ALA A 112 -1.71 -9.70 -26.18
CA ALA A 112 -2.69 -8.81 -26.84
C ALA A 112 -4.06 -9.48 -27.07
N ASP A 113 -4.10 -10.81 -27.14
CA ASP A 113 -5.30 -11.64 -27.32
C ASP A 113 -5.90 -12.14 -25.99
N PHE A 114 -5.51 -11.56 -24.85
CA PHE A 114 -6.06 -11.93 -23.54
C PHE A 114 -7.59 -11.78 -23.49
N GLY A 115 -8.15 -10.77 -24.18
CA GLY A 115 -9.58 -10.61 -24.36
C GLY A 115 -10.34 -10.47 -23.04
N GLU A 116 -11.41 -11.25 -22.87
CA GLU A 116 -12.27 -11.26 -21.68
C GLU A 116 -11.83 -12.29 -20.61
N GLN A 117 -10.64 -12.88 -20.76
CA GLN A 117 -10.12 -13.84 -19.79
C GLN A 117 -9.90 -13.16 -18.42
N GLU A 118 -9.85 -14.00 -17.38
CA GLU A 118 -9.48 -13.58 -16.03
C GLU A 118 -8.25 -14.36 -15.56
N LEU A 119 -7.38 -13.69 -14.82
CA LEU A 119 -6.22 -14.28 -14.17
C LEU A 119 -6.41 -14.20 -12.65
N ALA A 120 -6.64 -15.34 -12.01
CA ALA A 120 -6.85 -15.44 -10.57
C ALA A 120 -5.52 -15.55 -9.83
N TRP A 121 -5.28 -14.66 -8.86
CA TRP A 121 -4.21 -14.79 -7.86
C TRP A 121 -4.81 -15.23 -6.53
N THR A 122 -4.49 -16.45 -6.10
CA THR A 122 -4.92 -17.03 -4.83
C THR A 122 -3.81 -16.92 -3.80
N VAL A 123 -4.16 -16.45 -2.60
CA VAL A 123 -3.28 -16.44 -1.42
C VAL A 123 -4.04 -17.03 -0.23
N ARG A 124 -3.46 -18.03 0.42
CA ARG A 124 -3.91 -18.60 1.69
C ARG A 124 -2.87 -18.29 2.77
N ALA A 125 -3.24 -17.44 3.71
CA ALA A 125 -2.41 -17.08 4.85
C ALA A 125 -3.20 -17.27 6.14
N ASN A 126 -2.57 -17.84 7.17
CA ASN A 126 -3.21 -18.14 8.46
C ASN A 126 -4.51 -18.95 8.30
N GLY A 127 -4.50 -19.93 7.40
CA GLY A 127 -5.62 -20.83 7.13
C GLY A 127 -6.79 -20.20 6.35
N VAL A 128 -6.68 -18.94 5.92
CA VAL A 128 -7.75 -18.24 5.21
C VAL A 128 -7.32 -17.93 3.78
N GLU A 129 -8.09 -18.44 2.82
CA GLU A 129 -7.92 -18.17 1.40
C GLU A 129 -8.60 -16.87 0.97
N LYS A 130 -7.93 -16.14 0.09
CA LYS A 130 -8.45 -14.98 -0.63
C LYS A 130 -7.96 -15.02 -2.08
N VAL A 131 -8.77 -14.49 -2.98
CA VAL A 131 -8.50 -14.49 -4.42
C VAL A 131 -8.74 -13.10 -5.00
N ALA A 132 -7.88 -12.67 -5.91
CA ALA A 132 -8.09 -11.50 -6.75
C ALA A 132 -8.11 -11.92 -8.23
N TYR A 133 -9.01 -11.33 -9.01
CA TYR A 133 -9.18 -11.65 -10.42
C TYR A 133 -8.73 -10.47 -11.27
N GLY A 134 -7.65 -10.65 -12.03
CA GLY A 134 -7.18 -9.67 -13.01
C GLY A 134 -7.92 -9.80 -14.33
N THR A 135 -8.31 -8.67 -14.92
CA THR A 135 -9.13 -8.59 -16.14
C THR A 135 -8.80 -7.33 -16.94
N LEU A 136 -9.24 -7.24 -18.19
CA LEU A 136 -9.12 -6.05 -19.05
C LEU A 136 -10.42 -5.24 -19.14
N ARG A 137 -11.34 -5.39 -18.19
CA ARG A 137 -12.57 -4.59 -18.16
C ARG A 137 -12.23 -3.09 -18.11
N PRO A 138 -12.87 -2.23 -18.93
CA PRO A 138 -12.49 -0.83 -19.07
C PRO A 138 -12.48 -0.02 -17.75
N ASP A 139 -13.37 -0.35 -16.81
CA ASP A 139 -13.47 0.34 -15.52
C ASP A 139 -12.23 0.16 -14.62
N TYR A 140 -11.36 -0.81 -14.94
CA TYR A 140 -10.12 -1.08 -14.23
C TYR A 140 -8.88 -0.53 -14.95
N PHE A 141 -9.04 0.32 -15.96
CA PHE A 141 -7.91 0.96 -16.61
C PHE A 141 -7.16 1.89 -15.65
N VAL A 142 -5.84 1.76 -15.61
CA VAL A 142 -4.96 2.52 -14.72
C VAL A 142 -3.93 3.27 -15.55
N ASP A 143 -3.87 4.58 -15.34
CA ASP A 143 -2.79 5.45 -15.78
C ASP A 143 -2.05 6.06 -14.58
N ASN A 144 -1.04 6.89 -14.85
CA ASN A 144 -0.27 7.58 -13.82
C ASN A 144 -1.16 8.45 -12.90
N MET A 145 -2.25 9.01 -13.42
CA MET A 145 -3.17 9.84 -12.64
C MET A 145 -3.95 9.00 -11.62
N VAL A 146 -4.40 7.80 -12.03
CA VAL A 146 -5.03 6.84 -11.11
C VAL A 146 -4.03 6.39 -10.05
N ILE A 147 -2.80 6.03 -10.42
CA ILE A 147 -1.76 5.62 -9.46
C ILE A 147 -1.54 6.72 -8.41
N MET A 148 -1.27 7.96 -8.83
CA MET A 148 -1.07 9.09 -7.92
C MET A 148 -2.28 9.40 -7.04
N SER A 149 -3.49 9.22 -7.55
CA SER A 149 -4.71 9.38 -6.74
C SER A 149 -4.77 8.33 -5.63
N GLU A 150 -4.58 7.05 -5.99
CA GLU A 150 -4.72 5.92 -5.08
C GLU A 150 -3.59 5.81 -4.06
N THR A 151 -2.41 6.36 -4.36
CA THR A 151 -1.28 6.42 -3.42
C THR A 151 -1.36 7.63 -2.48
N GLY A 152 -2.20 8.63 -2.79
CA GLY A 152 -2.49 9.78 -1.92
C GLY A 152 -1.75 11.07 -2.29
N THR A 153 -1.17 11.14 -3.48
CA THR A 153 -0.41 12.29 -4.01
C THR A 153 -1.30 13.49 -4.31
N LEU A 154 -2.51 13.23 -4.81
CA LEU A 154 -3.43 14.26 -5.32
C LEU A 154 -4.42 14.78 -4.26
N GLY A 155 -4.31 14.31 -3.02
CA GLY A 155 -5.23 14.66 -1.93
C GLY A 155 -6.70 14.47 -2.35
N PRO A 156 -7.56 15.51 -2.33
CA PRO A 156 -8.95 15.44 -2.76
C PRO A 156 -9.14 15.36 -4.30
N GLY A 157 -8.13 14.89 -5.04
CA GLY A 157 -8.18 14.72 -6.50
C GLY A 157 -7.77 15.97 -7.29
N SER A 158 -6.89 16.81 -6.76
CA SER A 158 -6.39 17.99 -7.48
C SER A 158 -5.28 17.62 -8.47
N SER A 159 -5.32 18.16 -9.69
CA SER A 159 -4.32 17.93 -10.72
C SER A 159 -4.00 19.21 -11.49
N ASN A 160 -2.88 19.22 -12.21
CA ASN A 160 -2.46 20.31 -13.09
C ASN A 160 -1.72 19.76 -14.32
N ALA A 161 -1.27 20.63 -15.23
CA ALA A 161 -0.57 20.19 -16.44
C ALA A 161 0.78 19.51 -16.15
N ALA A 162 1.52 19.98 -15.14
CA ALA A 162 2.81 19.39 -14.75
C ALA A 162 2.62 17.98 -14.19
N LEU A 163 1.69 17.78 -13.25
CA LEU A 163 1.39 16.45 -12.69
C LEU A 163 0.86 15.48 -13.74
N ARG A 164 0.11 15.95 -14.76
CA ARG A 164 -0.31 15.07 -15.87
C ARG A 164 0.83 14.68 -16.80
N ALA A 165 1.91 15.44 -16.83
CA ALA A 165 3.12 15.14 -17.60
C ALA A 165 4.19 14.43 -16.76
N HIS A 166 3.93 14.20 -15.48
CA HIS A 166 4.87 13.59 -14.55
C HIS A 166 5.16 12.13 -14.93
N THR A 167 6.43 11.77 -14.85
CA THR A 167 6.96 10.43 -15.15
C THR A 167 7.57 9.82 -13.90
N ALA A 168 7.52 8.48 -13.80
CA ALA A 168 8.11 7.78 -12.68
C ALA A 168 9.64 7.97 -12.61
N PRO A 169 10.25 7.86 -11.41
CA PRO A 169 11.70 7.97 -11.26
C PRO A 169 12.42 6.87 -12.05
N VAL A 170 13.62 7.13 -12.52
CA VAL A 170 14.46 6.15 -13.22
C VAL A 170 15.48 5.57 -12.26
N VAL A 171 15.62 4.24 -12.25
CA VAL A 171 16.56 3.51 -11.38
C VAL A 171 17.61 2.81 -12.21
N GLU A 172 18.87 3.10 -11.93
CA GLU A 172 20.04 2.41 -12.47
C GLU A 172 20.77 1.68 -11.34
N LEU A 173 20.78 0.35 -11.39
CA LEU A 173 21.49 -0.46 -10.40
C LEU A 173 23.00 -0.44 -10.67
N GLU A 174 23.78 -0.01 -9.69
CA GLU A 174 25.24 0.07 -9.74
C GLU A 174 25.89 -1.17 -9.07
N MET A 175 25.24 -2.33 -9.18
CA MET A 175 25.71 -3.63 -8.68
C MET A 175 25.12 -4.78 -9.49
N ASN A 176 25.66 -5.99 -9.29
CA ASN A 176 25.09 -7.21 -9.89
C ASN A 176 23.68 -7.49 -9.36
N THR A 177 22.79 -7.97 -10.24
CA THR A 177 21.43 -8.36 -9.87
C THR A 177 21.32 -9.80 -9.36
N GLU A 178 22.39 -10.59 -9.49
CA GLU A 178 22.56 -11.88 -8.84
C GLU A 178 23.81 -11.84 -7.96
N ILE A 179 23.64 -12.10 -6.67
CA ILE A 179 24.70 -11.97 -5.67
C ILE A 179 24.75 -13.24 -4.83
N ASP A 180 25.93 -13.82 -4.64
CA ASP A 180 26.17 -14.85 -3.64
C ASP A 180 26.72 -14.20 -2.37
N ALA A 181 26.19 -14.58 -1.21
CA ALA A 181 26.60 -14.07 0.09
C ALA A 181 26.54 -15.17 1.16
N GLN A 182 27.17 -14.93 2.31
CA GLN A 182 27.02 -15.79 3.49
C GLN A 182 26.10 -15.15 4.53
N VAL A 183 25.46 -15.98 5.36
CA VAL A 183 24.73 -15.49 6.54
C VAL A 183 25.64 -14.59 7.38
N GLY A 184 25.14 -13.42 7.76
CA GLY A 184 25.91 -12.43 8.53
C GLY A 184 26.88 -11.57 7.72
N GLN A 185 27.13 -11.89 6.44
CA GLN A 185 27.93 -11.05 5.55
C GLN A 185 27.08 -9.86 5.03
N PRO A 186 27.51 -8.61 5.24
CA PRO A 186 26.85 -7.46 4.62
C PRO A 186 27.00 -7.48 3.10
N VAL A 187 25.90 -7.19 2.40
CA VAL A 187 25.87 -6.97 0.95
C VAL A 187 25.51 -5.52 0.69
N THR A 188 26.32 -4.82 -0.08
CA THR A 188 26.03 -3.43 -0.49
C THR A 188 25.11 -3.41 -1.70
N LEU A 189 24.01 -2.68 -1.59
CA LEU A 189 23.07 -2.35 -2.65
C LEU A 189 23.27 -0.87 -3.00
N SER A 190 23.49 -0.56 -4.28
CA SER A 190 23.69 0.81 -4.75
C SER A 190 22.90 1.10 -6.01
N ALA A 191 22.15 2.19 -6.03
CA ALA A 191 21.41 2.61 -7.20
C ALA A 191 21.55 4.12 -7.42
N ARG A 192 21.66 4.52 -8.68
CA ARG A 192 21.48 5.91 -9.10
C ARG A 192 20.01 6.11 -9.43
N VAL A 193 19.38 7.13 -8.84
CA VAL A 193 17.96 7.39 -9.01
C VAL A 193 17.75 8.82 -9.49
N THR A 194 17.19 8.98 -10.68
CA THR A 194 16.89 10.29 -11.26
C THR A 194 15.39 10.48 -11.39
N ASP A 195 14.92 11.72 -11.37
CA ASP A 195 13.50 12.06 -11.36
C ASP A 195 13.25 13.41 -12.04
N ASP A 196 12.01 13.66 -12.46
CA ASP A 196 11.60 14.93 -13.08
C ASP A 196 11.35 16.06 -12.06
N GLY A 197 11.48 15.77 -10.76
CA GLY A 197 11.26 16.70 -9.65
C GLY A 197 9.79 16.90 -9.30
N LEU A 198 8.91 16.08 -9.87
CA LEU A 198 7.49 16.04 -9.58
C LEU A 198 7.14 14.71 -8.85
N PRO A 199 6.04 14.68 -8.09
CA PRO A 199 5.41 15.85 -7.49
C PRO A 199 6.43 16.59 -6.61
N ARG A 200 6.33 17.92 -6.56
CA ARG A 200 7.21 18.71 -5.69
C ARG A 200 7.09 18.21 -4.25
N ARG A 201 8.24 18.10 -3.56
CA ARG A 201 8.33 17.72 -2.14
C ARG A 201 7.31 18.54 -1.35
N SER A 202 6.36 17.85 -0.71
CA SER A 202 5.28 18.53 0.02
C SER A 202 5.75 18.86 1.43
N GLY A 203 5.57 20.10 1.86
CA GLY A 203 5.59 20.46 3.28
C GLY A 203 4.18 20.43 3.88
N GLY A 204 4.03 19.87 5.09
CA GLY A 204 3.06 20.30 6.10
C GLY A 204 1.73 20.92 5.65
N GLY A 205 0.63 20.19 5.44
CA GLY A 205 -0.66 20.83 5.12
C GLY A 205 -1.92 19.98 5.32
N LEU A 206 -3.10 20.62 5.36
CA LEU A 206 -4.42 19.96 5.49
C LEU A 206 -4.72 18.93 4.37
N PHE A 207 -4.08 19.11 3.22
CA PHE A 207 -4.25 18.29 2.01
C PHE A 207 -2.93 17.64 1.53
N GLY A 208 -1.83 17.81 2.27
CA GLY A 208 -0.52 17.21 1.99
C GLY A 208 -0.14 16.22 3.10
N GLY A 209 0.35 15.03 2.77
CA GLY A 209 0.32 13.87 3.67
C GLY A 209 1.23 13.87 4.90
N GLY A 210 1.97 14.94 5.18
CA GLY A 210 2.79 15.04 6.38
C GLY A 210 2.65 16.39 7.02
N GLY A 211 2.42 16.44 8.32
CA GLY A 211 2.86 17.57 9.14
C GLY A 211 4.35 17.41 9.36
N GLY A 212 5.14 18.48 9.22
CA GLY A 212 6.54 18.42 9.63
C GLY A 212 6.68 17.91 11.07
N LEU A 213 7.90 17.52 11.46
CA LEU A 213 8.17 17.07 12.82
C LEU A 213 7.56 18.05 13.84
N PRO A 214 7.00 17.57 14.97
CA PRO A 214 6.37 18.42 15.97
C PRO A 214 7.43 19.13 16.80
N VAL A 215 8.26 19.93 16.16
CA VAL A 215 9.39 20.62 16.73
C VAL A 215 9.18 22.13 16.54
N THR A 216 9.51 22.92 17.55
CA THR A 216 9.53 24.39 17.52
C THR A 216 10.74 24.91 16.75
N ASP A 217 10.77 26.20 16.46
CA ASP A 217 11.87 26.82 15.70
C ASP A 217 13.23 26.70 16.41
N ASP A 218 13.23 26.56 17.75
CA ASP A 218 14.43 26.34 18.57
C ASP A 218 14.82 24.85 18.72
N GLY A 219 14.15 23.94 18.01
CA GLY A 219 14.49 22.52 18.00
C GLY A 219 13.86 21.71 19.15
N THR A 220 12.98 22.28 19.96
CA THR A 220 12.35 21.57 21.09
C THR A 220 11.03 20.90 20.70
N LEU A 221 10.67 19.81 21.40
CA LEU A 221 9.43 19.08 21.13
C LEU A 221 8.21 19.96 21.45
N ASN A 222 7.39 20.23 20.44
CA ASN A 222 6.06 20.79 20.61
C ASN A 222 5.07 19.69 21.01
N LEU A 223 4.92 19.47 22.32
CA LEU A 223 4.07 18.41 22.86
C LEU A 223 2.60 18.51 22.40
N ASN A 224 2.06 19.73 22.32
CA ASN A 224 0.67 19.95 21.88
C ASN A 224 0.46 19.50 20.43
N ARG A 225 1.44 19.76 19.55
CA ARG A 225 1.40 19.26 18.17
C ARG A 225 1.61 17.75 18.13
N ALA A 226 2.53 17.23 18.95
CA ALA A 226 2.88 15.81 18.97
C ALA A 226 1.73 14.89 19.43
N LEU A 227 0.90 15.37 20.36
CA LEU A 227 -0.26 14.64 20.88
C LEU A 227 -1.53 14.85 20.05
N ARG A 228 -1.52 15.76 19.08
CA ARG A 228 -2.70 16.03 18.26
C ARG A 228 -2.97 14.85 17.33
N PRO A 229 -4.17 14.24 17.37
CA PRO A 229 -4.52 13.17 16.44
C PRO A 229 -4.42 13.68 14.99
N PRO A 230 -3.86 12.88 14.06
CA PRO A 230 -3.78 13.28 12.67
C PRO A 230 -5.18 13.35 12.05
N SER A 231 -5.47 14.42 11.32
CA SER A 231 -6.70 14.57 10.53
C SER A 231 -6.44 14.21 9.07
N ARG A 232 -7.14 13.21 8.54
CA ARG A 232 -7.05 12.77 7.14
C ARG A 232 -8.43 12.51 6.59
N ILE A 233 -8.74 13.12 5.46
CA ILE A 233 -10.03 12.96 4.76
C ILE A 233 -9.90 12.08 3.51
N THR A 234 -8.69 11.89 3.01
CA THR A 234 -8.33 11.02 1.87
C THR A 234 -7.13 10.17 2.25
N VAL A 235 -6.77 9.21 1.38
CA VAL A 235 -5.40 8.68 1.40
C VAL A 235 -4.46 9.86 1.18
N GLN A 236 -3.40 9.94 1.99
CA GLN A 236 -2.44 11.03 1.93
C GLN A 236 -1.04 10.47 2.17
N LYS A 237 -0.15 10.79 1.25
CA LYS A 237 1.27 10.43 1.28
C LYS A 237 2.10 11.70 1.24
N VAL A 238 3.24 11.70 1.93
CA VAL A 238 4.23 12.75 1.80
C VAL A 238 4.93 12.60 0.45
N ASN A 239 4.98 13.69 -0.31
CA ASN A 239 5.69 13.74 -1.58
C ASN A 239 7.17 14.02 -1.35
N GLY A 240 8.04 13.32 -2.07
CA GLY A 240 9.49 13.46 -2.03
C GLY A 240 10.18 12.18 -2.47
N LEU A 241 11.14 12.33 -3.38
CA LEU A 241 11.95 11.23 -3.89
C LEU A 241 12.70 10.51 -2.76
N HIS A 242 12.50 9.21 -2.68
CA HIS A 242 13.22 8.31 -1.80
C HIS A 242 13.41 6.94 -2.46
N MET A 243 14.50 6.26 -2.10
CA MET A 243 14.72 4.86 -2.47
C MET A 243 14.61 3.98 -1.23
N THR A 244 14.00 2.81 -1.40
CA THR A 244 13.93 1.84 -0.32
C THR A 244 14.02 0.39 -0.81
N TRP A 245 14.62 -0.47 0.00
CA TRP A 245 14.72 -1.91 -0.21
C TRP A 245 13.84 -2.67 0.77
N HIS A 246 13.19 -3.71 0.28
CA HIS A 246 12.50 -4.68 1.12
C HIS A 246 12.63 -6.09 0.57
N ILE A 247 12.39 -7.08 1.42
CA ILE A 247 12.29 -8.47 1.00
C ILE A 247 10.99 -8.66 0.23
N TYR A 248 11.10 -9.06 -1.03
CA TYR A 248 9.99 -9.37 -1.92
C TYR A 248 9.66 -10.86 -1.92
N ARG A 249 10.72 -11.69 -1.98
CA ARG A 249 10.64 -13.13 -1.76
C ARG A 249 11.70 -13.56 -0.76
N ALA A 250 11.33 -14.47 0.13
CA ALA A 250 12.23 -15.09 1.09
C ALA A 250 11.92 -16.59 1.25
N PRO A 251 12.90 -17.37 1.74
CA PRO A 251 12.59 -18.66 2.36
C PRO A 251 11.68 -18.47 3.57
N VAL A 252 10.94 -19.52 3.96
CA VAL A 252 10.07 -19.49 5.15
C VAL A 252 10.90 -19.14 6.39
N ALA A 253 10.43 -18.17 7.17
CA ALA A 253 11.12 -17.61 8.33
C ALA A 253 12.48 -16.94 7.99
N GLY A 254 12.69 -16.59 6.73
CA GLY A 254 13.85 -15.82 6.28
C GLY A 254 13.75 -14.36 6.67
N GLY A 255 14.85 -13.79 7.15
CA GLY A 255 14.93 -12.38 7.51
C GLY A 255 16.24 -11.75 7.08
N ALA A 256 16.19 -10.43 6.93
CA ALA A 256 17.35 -9.58 6.70
C ALA A 256 17.20 -8.27 7.47
N SER A 257 18.33 -7.66 7.81
CA SER A 257 18.42 -6.31 8.36
C SER A 257 19.04 -5.40 7.32
N PHE A 258 18.59 -4.14 7.30
CA PHE A 258 19.09 -3.13 6.38
C PHE A 258 19.69 -1.96 7.15
N ASN A 259 20.75 -1.38 6.61
CA ASN A 259 21.40 -0.17 7.12
C ASN A 259 21.66 0.81 5.96
N PRO A 260 21.07 2.03 5.96
CA PRO A 260 20.15 2.55 6.97
C PRO A 260 18.83 1.76 7.03
N ALA A 261 18.05 2.00 8.08
CA ALA A 261 16.71 1.44 8.20
C ALA A 261 15.83 1.91 7.03
N GLN A 262 15.09 0.98 6.46
CA GLN A 262 14.35 1.21 5.23
C GLN A 262 12.98 1.84 5.48
N ILE A 263 12.52 2.64 4.52
CA ILE A 263 11.24 3.33 4.54
C ILE A 263 10.16 2.29 4.19
N ALA A 264 9.05 2.31 4.93
CA ALA A 264 7.94 1.41 4.66
C ALA A 264 7.34 1.68 3.28
N THR A 265 7.23 0.63 2.46
CA THR A 265 6.58 0.65 1.13
C THR A 265 5.07 0.42 1.20
N TRP A 266 4.52 0.28 2.40
CA TRP A 266 3.11 0.03 2.67
C TRP A 266 2.48 1.17 3.45
N GLU A 267 1.15 1.26 3.41
CA GLU A 267 0.39 2.28 4.12
C GLU A 267 0.40 2.03 5.64
N ASP A 268 1.48 2.43 6.30
CA ASP A 268 1.54 2.58 7.76
C ASP A 268 1.19 4.01 8.15
N THR A 269 0.01 4.17 8.73
CA THR A 269 -0.52 5.47 9.16
C THR A 269 -0.22 5.79 10.61
N ARG A 270 0.49 4.90 11.34
CA ARG A 270 0.84 5.16 12.74
C ARG A 270 1.72 6.40 12.82
N PRO A 271 1.41 7.35 13.71
CA PRO A 271 2.27 8.51 13.95
C PRO A 271 3.71 8.06 14.20
N TYR A 272 4.67 8.80 13.62
CA TYR A 272 6.11 8.57 13.77
C TYR A 272 6.66 7.26 13.23
N SER A 273 5.86 6.46 12.51
CA SER A 273 6.41 5.33 11.74
C SER A 273 7.28 5.84 10.58
N ASN A 274 8.28 5.06 10.18
CA ASN A 274 9.13 5.38 9.03
C ASN A 274 8.38 5.09 7.71
N SER A 275 7.30 5.81 7.46
CA SER A 275 6.35 5.58 6.39
C SER A 275 5.93 6.90 5.75
N PRO A 276 5.91 7.01 4.41
CA PRO A 276 5.41 8.20 3.72
C PRO A 276 3.94 8.49 4.02
N TRP A 277 3.19 7.51 4.53
CA TRP A 277 1.82 7.68 4.98
C TRP A 277 1.71 8.01 6.47
N ALA A 278 2.79 8.29 7.20
CA ALA A 278 2.74 8.69 8.60
C ALA A 278 2.68 10.22 8.75
N SER A 279 1.92 10.71 9.74
CA SER A 279 1.59 12.14 9.87
C SER A 279 2.77 13.05 10.21
N SER A 280 3.89 12.48 10.61
CA SER A 280 5.11 13.19 11.02
C SER A 280 6.34 12.64 10.32
N TRP A 281 6.15 11.88 9.23
CA TRP A 281 7.25 11.46 8.41
C TRP A 281 7.72 12.62 7.54
N VAL A 282 9.03 12.72 7.40
CA VAL A 282 9.68 13.70 6.54
C VAL A 282 10.49 12.89 5.56
N ALA A 283 10.31 13.17 4.26
CA ALA A 283 11.14 12.55 3.24
C ALA A 283 12.62 12.80 3.59
N PRO A 284 13.51 11.81 3.45
CA PRO A 284 14.93 12.02 3.67
C PRO A 284 15.45 13.09 2.70
N ASP A 285 16.60 13.67 3.03
CA ASP A 285 17.31 14.49 2.06
C ASP A 285 17.88 13.61 0.95
N LEU A 286 17.98 14.19 -0.25
CA LEU A 286 18.52 13.48 -1.39
C LEU A 286 20.01 13.23 -1.17
N PRO A 287 20.51 12.04 -1.50
CA PRO A 287 21.94 11.75 -1.40
C PRO A 287 22.75 12.60 -2.38
N GLU A 288 24.04 12.76 -2.09
CA GLU A 288 24.98 13.32 -3.06
C GLU A 288 25.03 12.45 -4.33
N ASP A 289 25.19 13.10 -5.48
CA ASP A 289 25.29 12.47 -6.80
C ASP A 289 24.14 11.51 -7.16
N ASP A 290 22.94 11.72 -6.60
CA ASP A 290 21.74 10.90 -6.82
C ASP A 290 21.90 9.42 -6.47
N ARG A 291 22.89 9.10 -5.62
CA ARG A 291 23.32 7.72 -5.34
C ARG A 291 22.82 7.21 -4.00
N TRP A 292 21.90 6.25 -4.04
CA TRP A 292 21.33 5.61 -2.86
C TRP A 292 22.10 4.34 -2.51
N VAL A 293 22.65 4.26 -1.30
CA VAL A 293 23.43 3.12 -0.82
C VAL A 293 22.77 2.52 0.42
N THR A 294 22.69 1.19 0.47
CA THR A 294 22.15 0.44 1.61
C THR A 294 22.95 -0.85 1.77
N GLU A 295 23.28 -1.21 3.00
CA GLU A 295 23.78 -2.55 3.33
C GLU A 295 22.63 -3.44 3.77
N VAL A 296 22.63 -4.69 3.33
CA VAL A 296 21.71 -5.73 3.78
C VAL A 296 22.48 -6.92 4.36
N THR A 297 22.04 -7.41 5.51
CA THR A 297 22.61 -8.59 6.17
C THR A 297 21.52 -9.63 6.39
N PHE A 298 21.74 -10.83 5.87
CA PHE A 298 20.78 -11.95 5.96
C PHE A 298 21.06 -12.83 7.17
N HIS A 299 19.98 -13.29 7.82
CA HIS A 299 20.05 -14.03 9.09
C HIS A 299 19.85 -15.54 8.93
N GLN A 300 19.36 -15.98 7.77
CA GLN A 300 19.15 -17.37 7.43
C GLN A 300 19.65 -17.64 6.01
N PRO A 301 20.10 -18.87 5.71
CA PRO A 301 20.44 -19.25 4.35
C PRO A 301 19.19 -19.41 3.49
N GLY A 302 19.33 -19.24 2.18
CA GLY A 302 18.25 -19.39 1.21
C GLY A 302 18.39 -18.42 0.04
N THR A 303 17.39 -18.42 -0.84
CA THR A 303 17.32 -17.46 -1.95
C THR A 303 16.34 -16.36 -1.61
N TYR A 304 16.82 -15.13 -1.61
CA TYR A 304 16.03 -13.93 -1.38
C TYR A 304 15.90 -13.15 -2.69
N VAL A 305 14.72 -12.57 -2.90
CA VAL A 305 14.54 -11.51 -3.89
C VAL A 305 14.28 -10.23 -3.11
N LEU A 306 15.15 -9.25 -3.28
CA LEU A 306 14.95 -7.91 -2.78
C LEU A 306 14.29 -7.07 -3.86
N GLN A 307 13.30 -6.25 -3.49
CA GLN A 307 12.73 -5.24 -4.38
C GLN A 307 13.16 -3.86 -3.87
N GLY A 308 13.82 -3.13 -4.76
CA GLY A 308 14.21 -1.74 -4.56
C GLY A 308 13.18 -0.84 -5.24
N ARG A 309 12.55 0.05 -4.49
CA ARG A 309 11.53 0.99 -4.96
C ARG A 309 12.04 2.41 -4.84
N ALA A 310 12.20 3.08 -5.98
CA ALA A 310 12.33 4.53 -6.04
C ALA A 310 10.93 5.14 -6.15
N ASP A 311 10.61 6.09 -5.29
CA ASP A 311 9.26 6.62 -5.12
C ASP A 311 9.34 8.12 -4.84
N ASP A 312 8.69 8.93 -5.67
CA ASP A 312 8.63 10.39 -5.56
C ASP A 312 7.41 10.88 -4.74
N GLY A 313 6.61 9.95 -4.24
CA GLY A 313 5.33 10.18 -3.57
C GLY A 313 4.12 10.18 -4.49
N GLY A 314 4.36 10.30 -5.79
CA GLY A 314 3.43 10.16 -6.92
C GLY A 314 3.50 8.77 -7.53
N LEU A 315 4.57 8.58 -8.29
CA LEU A 315 4.88 7.39 -9.05
C LEU A 315 6.09 6.69 -8.42
N PHE A 316 6.40 5.53 -8.96
CA PHE A 316 7.49 4.73 -8.47
C PHE A 316 8.03 3.81 -9.57
N THR A 317 9.28 3.41 -9.41
CA THR A 317 9.94 2.39 -10.23
C THR A 317 10.53 1.33 -9.33
N ASP A 318 10.21 0.07 -9.64
CA ASP A 318 10.72 -1.09 -8.93
C ASP A 318 11.86 -1.76 -9.71
N SER A 319 12.88 -2.16 -8.98
CA SER A 319 14.01 -2.99 -9.45
C SER A 319 14.14 -4.20 -8.53
N ARG A 320 14.74 -5.29 -9.00
CA ARG A 320 14.90 -6.52 -8.21
C ARG A 320 16.32 -7.06 -8.26
N VAL A 321 16.76 -7.58 -7.12
CA VAL A 321 18.06 -8.24 -6.93
C VAL A 321 17.81 -9.60 -6.29
N THR A 322 18.41 -10.64 -6.83
CA THR A 322 18.41 -11.98 -6.25
C THR A 322 19.69 -12.19 -5.45
N VAL A 323 19.55 -12.58 -4.18
CA VAL A 323 20.69 -12.91 -3.32
C VAL A 323 20.58 -14.36 -2.86
N ARG A 324 21.61 -15.15 -3.16
CA ARG A 324 21.74 -16.54 -2.72
C ARG A 324 22.63 -16.56 -1.48
N VAL A 325 22.05 -16.91 -0.36
CA VAL A 325 22.70 -16.86 0.95
C VAL A 325 23.07 -18.28 1.39
N SER A 326 24.36 -18.57 1.49
CA SER A 326 24.85 -19.84 2.03
C SER A 326 25.13 -19.73 3.53
N ARG A 327 25.25 -20.89 4.20
CA ARG A 327 25.79 -20.92 5.56
C ARG A 327 27.26 -20.48 5.53
N PRO A 328 27.78 -19.88 6.62
CA PRO A 328 29.21 -19.64 6.77
C PRO A 328 29.94 -20.98 6.73
N VAL A 329 31.10 -21.01 6.06
CA VAL A 329 32.01 -22.15 6.17
C VAL A 329 32.76 -21.98 7.49
N LEU A 330 32.57 -22.92 8.42
CA LEU A 330 33.31 -22.99 9.68
C LEU A 330 34.71 -23.55 9.47
#